data_AF-A0A2V6SK11-F1
#
_entry.id   AF-A0A2V6SK11-F1
#
_cell.length_a   1.000
_cell.length_b   1.000
_cell.length_c   1.000
_cell.angle_alpha   90.00
_cell.angle_beta   90.00
_cell.angle_gamma   90.00
#
_symmetry.space_group_name_H-M   'P 1'
#
loop_
_entity.id
_entity.type
_entity.pdbx_description
1 polymer ?
#
loop_
_entity_poly.entity_id
_entity_poly.type
_entity_poly.pdbx_seq_one_letter_code
_entity_poly.pdbx_strand_id
1 'polypeptide(L)'
;MAITLSHGGPTIYRSAARSRQVLVGTIEGVVCMERAPGGPGWHVASRALTDKHIHALLIEPESGTVFAGVNHGSIFASADDGRTWEPRDEGLTEHNVYSLACTRLPGGPRILAGTEPAHLFHSDDLGRHWAEVPALRSGDTSHWRFPAPPHVAHTKHIAVHPDDPQTLFVGIEQGGLLKSTDAGRTFQVIPGMDEDVHRTVINPLNPDLMYVTTGVGMYVTADGGKTWEQRTDQQHPIGGYPDLLVHHPRQPQLMFVASAEKGPGSWFQDHYAGSRISRSADGGQTWQAVRHGFPDRPLRTAFEAMCLEDWGESFSLFGATATGEVWCSDDGGEHWSEVLSGLPPVSKGPHYRAFAAA
;
A
#
# COMPACT_ATOMS: atom_id res chain seq x y z
N MET A 1 7.96 1.88 -18.84
CA MET A 1 8.13 1.56 -17.42
C MET A 1 6.89 0.81 -16.96
N ALA A 2 7.03 -0.15 -16.05
CA ALA A 2 5.91 -0.74 -15.35
C ALA A 2 5.65 0.04 -14.06
N ILE A 3 4.43 -0.04 -13.55
CA ILE A 3 4.10 0.33 -12.16
C ILE A 3 3.70 -0.93 -11.40
N THR A 4 3.57 -0.85 -10.07
CA THR A 4 3.13 -2.00 -9.27
C THR A 4 1.85 -1.72 -8.50
N LEU A 5 1.06 -2.77 -8.29
CA LEU A 5 -0.19 -2.76 -7.57
C LEU A 5 -0.17 -3.91 -6.56
N SER A 6 0.08 -3.56 -5.31
CA SER A 6 0.13 -4.48 -4.17
C SER A 6 -0.30 -3.73 -2.91
N HIS A 7 -0.63 -4.45 -1.84
CA HIS A 7 -1.10 -3.80 -0.63
C HIS A 7 0.04 -3.14 0.17
N GLY A 8 1.20 -3.80 0.23
CA GLY A 8 2.34 -3.40 1.07
C GLY A 8 3.37 -2.52 0.37
N GLY A 9 3.21 -2.23 -0.93
CA GLY A 9 4.17 -1.46 -1.72
C GLY A 9 3.92 0.05 -1.77
N PRO A 10 4.75 0.79 -2.53
CA PRO A 10 4.48 2.18 -2.89
C PRO A 10 3.19 2.29 -3.71
N THR A 11 2.53 3.45 -3.59
CA THR A 11 1.23 3.68 -4.22
C THR A 11 1.20 4.90 -5.13
N ILE A 12 2.29 5.67 -5.22
CA ILE A 12 2.40 6.83 -6.09
C ILE A 12 3.61 6.62 -7.02
N TYR A 13 3.37 6.72 -8.31
CA TYR A 13 4.37 6.57 -9.36
C TYR A 13 4.43 7.84 -10.22
N ARG A 14 5.64 8.23 -10.62
CA ARG A 14 5.87 9.29 -11.61
C ARG A 14 6.61 8.70 -12.78
N SER A 15 6.09 8.90 -13.99
CA SER A 15 6.69 8.37 -15.21
C SER A 15 6.80 9.46 -16.28
N ALA A 16 7.70 9.27 -17.25
CA ALA A 16 7.83 10.21 -18.38
C ALA A 16 6.72 10.02 -19.43
N ALA A 17 6.08 8.85 -19.44
CA ALA A 17 4.98 8.50 -20.30
C ALA A 17 4.15 7.42 -19.59
N ARG A 18 2.86 7.40 -19.89
CA ARG A 18 1.89 6.44 -19.34
C ARG A 18 2.38 5.00 -19.43
N SER A 19 2.33 4.28 -18.32
CA SER A 19 2.81 2.90 -18.26
C SER A 19 1.92 1.97 -19.08
N ARG A 20 2.59 1.05 -19.77
CA ARG A 20 1.94 -0.02 -20.54
C ARG A 20 1.69 -1.26 -19.70
N GLN A 21 2.39 -1.40 -18.59
CA GLN A 21 2.39 -2.60 -17.76
C GLN A 21 2.13 -2.26 -16.29
N VAL A 22 1.37 -3.13 -15.63
CA VAL A 22 1.12 -3.11 -14.18
C VAL A 22 1.47 -4.48 -13.63
N LEU A 23 2.38 -4.53 -12.66
CA LEU A 23 2.69 -5.75 -11.92
C LEU A 23 1.77 -5.84 -10.71
N VAL A 24 0.89 -6.83 -10.67
CA VAL A 24 -0.09 -7.03 -9.60
C VAL A 24 0.37 -8.15 -8.69
N GLY A 25 0.47 -7.86 -7.39
CA GLY A 25 0.76 -8.87 -6.36
C GLY A 25 -0.53 -9.59 -5.97
N THR A 26 -0.58 -10.91 -6.15
CA THR A 26 -1.75 -11.74 -5.87
C THR A 26 -1.41 -12.86 -4.88
N ILE A 27 -2.42 -13.60 -4.42
CA ILE A 27 -2.22 -14.80 -3.60
C ILE A 27 -1.53 -15.97 -4.34
N GLU A 28 -1.44 -15.91 -5.67
CA GLU A 28 -0.79 -16.93 -6.52
C GLU A 28 0.32 -16.32 -7.40
N GLY A 29 1.02 -15.32 -6.87
CA GLY A 29 2.21 -14.75 -7.51
C GLY A 29 2.02 -13.35 -8.08
N VAL A 30 2.97 -12.96 -8.94
CA VAL A 30 2.96 -11.69 -9.65
C VAL A 30 2.29 -11.88 -10.99
N VAL A 31 1.25 -11.09 -11.26
CA VAL A 31 0.58 -11.04 -12.57
C VAL A 31 1.00 -9.76 -13.28
N CYS A 32 1.63 -9.87 -14.45
CA CYS A 32 1.89 -8.73 -15.31
C CYS A 32 0.68 -8.50 -16.21
N MET A 33 -0.01 -7.38 -16.00
CA MET A 33 -1.04 -6.88 -16.91
C MET A 33 -0.39 -5.99 -17.97
N GLU A 34 -0.84 -6.08 -19.22
CA GLU A 34 -0.40 -5.17 -20.28
C GLU A 34 -1.59 -4.56 -21.04
N ARG A 35 -1.47 -3.27 -21.38
CA ARG A 35 -2.43 -2.58 -22.26
C ARG A 35 -2.42 -3.20 -23.66
N ALA A 36 -3.60 -3.58 -24.15
CA ALA A 36 -3.79 -4.19 -25.45
C ALA A 36 -3.25 -3.28 -26.57
N PRO A 37 -2.59 -3.84 -27.61
CA PRO A 37 -2.23 -3.07 -28.79
C PRO A 37 -3.49 -2.51 -29.48
N GLY A 38 -3.57 -1.18 -29.64
CA GLY A 38 -4.61 -0.54 -30.44
C GLY A 38 -5.96 -0.27 -29.76
N GLY A 39 -6.08 -0.36 -28.43
CA GLY A 39 -7.31 -0.02 -27.71
C GLY A 39 -7.14 0.16 -26.20
N PRO A 40 -8.23 0.50 -25.47
CA PRO A 40 -8.19 0.78 -24.02
C PRO A 40 -8.16 -0.48 -23.13
N GLY A 41 -8.13 -1.68 -23.72
CA GLY A 41 -8.22 -2.95 -22.99
C GLY A 41 -6.93 -3.37 -22.29
N TRP A 42 -7.04 -4.29 -21.33
CA TRP A 42 -5.93 -4.94 -20.64
C TRP A 42 -5.99 -6.45 -20.80
N HIS A 43 -4.83 -7.11 -20.75
CA HIS A 43 -4.73 -8.57 -20.75
C HIS A 43 -3.60 -9.02 -19.83
N VAL A 44 -3.66 -10.28 -19.38
CA VAL A 44 -2.54 -10.91 -18.67
C VAL A 44 -1.45 -11.24 -19.67
N ALA A 45 -0.28 -10.60 -19.53
CA ALA A 45 0.88 -10.82 -20.38
C ALA A 45 1.77 -11.96 -19.86
N SER A 46 1.96 -12.02 -18.54
CA SER A 46 2.76 -13.08 -17.90
C SER A 46 2.37 -13.28 -16.44
N ARG A 47 2.83 -14.41 -15.88
CA ARG A 47 2.73 -14.76 -14.47
C ARG A 47 4.09 -15.22 -13.98
N ALA A 48 4.47 -14.83 -12.78
CA ALA A 48 5.71 -15.22 -12.13
C ALA A 48 5.46 -15.51 -10.65
N LEU A 49 6.38 -16.26 -10.01
CA LEU A 49 6.25 -16.64 -8.59
C LEU A 49 4.89 -17.32 -8.28
N THR A 50 4.43 -18.23 -9.16
CA THR A 50 3.03 -18.73 -9.19
C THR A 50 2.58 -19.55 -7.99
N ASP A 51 3.45 -19.75 -7.00
CA ASP A 51 3.21 -20.45 -5.75
C ASP A 51 3.44 -19.54 -4.51
N LYS A 52 3.58 -18.23 -4.72
CA LYS A 52 3.91 -17.25 -3.68
C LYS A 52 2.75 -16.27 -3.50
N HIS A 53 2.31 -16.07 -2.26
CA HIS A 53 1.36 -14.99 -1.96
C HIS A 53 2.13 -13.68 -1.79
N ILE A 54 1.97 -12.77 -2.75
CA ILE A 54 2.70 -11.50 -2.83
C ILE A 54 2.00 -10.44 -2.00
N HIS A 55 2.70 -9.94 -0.97
CA HIS A 55 2.21 -8.87 -0.12
C HIS A 55 2.60 -7.48 -0.63
N ALA A 56 3.85 -7.34 -1.08
CA ALA A 56 4.42 -6.06 -1.47
C ALA A 56 5.21 -6.17 -2.77
N LEU A 57 5.02 -5.21 -3.66
CA LEU A 57 5.82 -4.99 -4.85
C LEU A 57 6.43 -3.59 -4.80
N LEU A 58 7.67 -3.46 -5.25
CA LEU A 58 8.42 -2.21 -5.28
C LEU A 58 9.29 -2.19 -6.54
N ILE A 59 9.32 -1.08 -7.27
CA ILE A 59 10.32 -0.84 -8.31
C ILE A 59 11.29 0.20 -7.75
N GLU A 60 12.56 -0.16 -7.61
CA GLU A 60 13.59 0.78 -7.18
C GLU A 60 13.92 1.75 -8.34
N PRO A 61 13.73 3.07 -8.17
CA PRO A 61 13.74 4.02 -9.29
C PRO A 61 15.05 4.13 -10.07
N GLU A 62 16.22 3.93 -9.44
CA GLU A 62 17.52 4.13 -10.08
C GLU A 62 17.96 2.90 -10.90
N SER A 63 17.80 1.71 -10.33
CA SER A 63 18.20 0.45 -10.98
C SER A 63 17.09 -0.18 -11.83
N GLY A 64 15.84 0.18 -11.59
CA GLY A 64 14.68 -0.50 -12.17
C GLY A 64 14.42 -1.90 -11.60
N THR A 65 15.18 -2.32 -10.57
CA THR A 65 14.99 -3.63 -9.93
C THR A 65 13.60 -3.71 -9.31
N VAL A 66 12.86 -4.75 -9.65
CA VAL A 66 11.56 -5.05 -9.04
C VAL A 66 11.77 -5.97 -7.85
N PHE A 67 11.18 -5.65 -6.70
CA PHE A 67 11.18 -6.49 -5.50
C PHE A 67 9.77 -7.02 -5.23
N ALA A 68 9.69 -8.26 -4.75
CA ALA A 68 8.46 -8.91 -4.33
C ALA A 68 8.65 -9.45 -2.91
N GLY A 69 7.96 -8.84 -1.94
CA GLY A 69 7.83 -9.33 -0.58
C GLY A 69 6.70 -10.37 -0.48
N VAL A 70 7.00 -11.51 0.11
CA VAL A 70 6.13 -12.69 0.10
C VAL A 70 5.65 -13.04 1.51
N ASN A 71 4.37 -13.37 1.61
CA ASN A 71 3.76 -14.00 2.77
C ASN A 71 4.47 -15.34 3.07
N HIS A 72 5.16 -15.43 4.21
CA HIS A 72 5.94 -16.61 4.63
C HIS A 72 6.91 -17.16 3.56
N GLY A 73 7.45 -16.30 2.68
CA GLY A 73 8.27 -16.72 1.54
C GLY A 73 9.48 -15.84 1.23
N SER A 74 9.90 -14.98 2.18
CA SER A 74 11.01 -14.02 2.04
C SER A 74 10.76 -12.94 0.97
N ILE A 75 11.83 -12.48 0.31
CA ILE A 75 11.83 -11.47 -0.73
C ILE A 75 12.56 -11.99 -1.98
N PHE A 76 12.01 -11.66 -3.14
CA PHE A 76 12.61 -11.94 -4.45
C PHE A 76 12.86 -10.63 -5.19
N ALA A 77 13.82 -10.63 -6.10
CA ALA A 77 14.11 -9.51 -6.97
C ALA A 77 14.17 -9.93 -8.44
N SER A 78 13.81 -9.00 -9.32
CA SER A 78 13.90 -9.13 -10.77
C SER A 78 14.64 -7.93 -11.35
N ALA A 79 15.63 -8.20 -12.20
CA ALA A 79 16.41 -7.18 -12.91
C ALA A 79 15.94 -6.99 -14.37
N ASP A 80 14.85 -7.65 -14.78
CA ASP A 80 14.39 -7.75 -16.16
C ASP A 80 12.87 -7.52 -16.31
N ASP A 81 12.36 -6.53 -15.58
CA ASP A 81 10.95 -6.10 -15.58
C ASP A 81 9.96 -7.20 -15.13
N GLY A 82 10.38 -8.04 -14.18
CA GLY A 82 9.54 -9.09 -13.60
C GLY A 82 9.48 -10.39 -14.40
N ARG A 83 10.36 -10.58 -15.39
CA ARG A 83 10.38 -11.81 -16.22
C ARG A 83 11.07 -12.97 -15.51
N THR A 84 12.19 -12.72 -14.84
CA THR A 84 12.92 -13.69 -14.03
C THR A 84 13.14 -13.14 -12.62
N TRP A 85 13.20 -14.05 -11.65
CA TRP A 85 13.24 -13.70 -10.23
C TRP A 85 14.30 -14.54 -9.51
N GLU A 86 15.03 -13.91 -8.61
CA GLU A 86 16.00 -14.56 -7.72
C GLU A 86 15.69 -14.21 -6.26
N PRO A 87 15.92 -15.14 -5.31
CA PRO A 87 15.83 -14.80 -3.89
C PRO A 87 16.92 -13.78 -3.53
N ARG A 88 16.56 -12.81 -2.69
CA ARG A 88 17.44 -11.74 -2.23
C ARG A 88 17.21 -11.49 -0.74
N ASP A 89 17.41 -12.52 0.07
CA ASP A 89 17.00 -12.56 1.48
C ASP A 89 18.15 -12.83 2.46
N GLU A 90 19.41 -12.68 2.03
CA GLU A 90 20.56 -12.87 2.92
C GLU A 90 20.51 -11.88 4.09
N GLY A 91 20.48 -12.39 5.32
CA GLY A 91 20.39 -11.59 6.54
C GLY A 91 18.96 -11.24 6.99
N LEU A 92 17.92 -11.56 6.22
CA LEU A 92 16.55 -11.50 6.72
C LEU A 92 16.30 -12.66 7.68
N THR A 93 15.97 -12.33 8.93
CA THR A 93 15.60 -13.32 9.95
C THR A 93 14.09 -13.54 10.06
N GLU A 94 13.29 -12.65 9.45
CA GLU A 94 11.84 -12.74 9.37
C GLU A 94 11.42 -12.86 7.90
N HIS A 95 10.71 -13.93 7.56
CA HIS A 95 10.44 -14.32 6.18
C HIS A 95 9.01 -13.99 5.70
N ASN A 96 8.21 -13.32 6.52
CA ASN A 96 6.89 -12.84 6.12
C ASN A 96 6.99 -11.33 5.85
N VAL A 97 7.38 -10.99 4.63
CA VAL A 97 7.60 -9.59 4.21
C VAL A 97 6.25 -8.97 3.88
N TYR A 98 5.83 -8.02 4.70
CA TYR A 98 4.49 -7.42 4.65
C TYR A 98 4.46 -6.11 3.86
N SER A 99 5.50 -5.29 3.98
CA SER A 99 5.58 -3.99 3.32
C SER A 99 6.98 -3.68 2.80
N LEU A 100 7.04 -2.89 1.71
CA LEU A 100 8.28 -2.45 1.07
C LEU A 100 8.24 -0.95 0.79
N ALA A 101 9.37 -0.29 1.01
CA ALA A 101 9.60 1.09 0.61
C ALA A 101 11.04 1.29 0.14
N CYS A 102 11.32 2.39 -0.56
CA CYS A 102 12.68 2.79 -0.91
C CYS A 102 12.90 4.27 -0.57
N THR A 103 14.14 4.61 -0.25
CA THR A 103 14.62 5.98 -0.08
C THR A 103 16.00 6.12 -0.73
N ARG A 104 16.42 7.35 -1.01
CA ARG A 104 17.75 7.63 -1.55
C ARG A 104 18.61 8.36 -0.51
N LEU A 105 19.57 7.64 0.06
CA LEU A 105 20.59 8.21 0.96
C LEU A 105 21.83 8.62 0.14
N PRO A 106 22.78 9.40 0.67
CA PRO A 106 24.00 9.77 -0.08
C PRO A 106 24.76 8.58 -0.68
N GLY A 107 24.77 7.43 -0.01
CA GLY A 107 25.49 6.22 -0.43
C GLY A 107 24.81 5.38 -1.53
N GLY A 108 23.51 5.55 -1.76
CA GLY A 108 22.77 4.72 -2.72
C GLY A 108 21.28 4.64 -2.40
N PRO A 109 20.51 3.92 -3.22
CA PRO A 109 19.16 3.51 -2.85
C PRO A 109 19.23 2.61 -1.62
N ARG A 110 18.35 2.88 -0.65
CA ARG A 110 18.07 2.01 0.50
C ARG A 110 16.67 1.45 0.34
N ILE A 111 16.57 0.13 0.44
CA ILE A 111 15.28 -0.57 0.47
C ILE A 111 14.95 -0.88 1.92
N LEU A 112 13.69 -0.71 2.28
CA LEU A 112 13.15 -0.99 3.61
C LEU A 112 12.13 -2.12 3.47
N ALA A 113 12.18 -3.10 4.37
CA ALA A 113 11.24 -4.22 4.45
C ALA A 113 10.62 -4.29 5.85
N GLY A 114 9.30 -4.16 5.91
CA GLY A 114 8.51 -4.39 7.12
C GLY A 114 7.95 -5.81 7.11
N THR A 115 7.93 -6.49 8.25
CA THR A 115 7.55 -7.90 8.35
C THR A 115 6.38 -8.16 9.32
N GLU A 116 5.93 -9.41 9.36
CA GLU A 116 5.07 -9.99 10.41
C GLU A 116 5.78 -11.22 11.04
N PRO A 117 6.24 -11.19 12.30
CA PRO A 117 6.07 -10.13 13.31
C PRO A 117 6.67 -8.79 12.90
N ALA A 118 6.21 -7.72 13.56
CA ALA A 118 6.55 -6.34 13.28
C ALA A 118 8.05 -6.02 13.49
N HIS A 119 8.87 -6.28 12.49
CA HIS A 119 10.27 -5.89 12.41
C HIS A 119 10.48 -5.00 11.18
N LEU A 120 11.59 -4.26 11.19
CA LEU A 120 12.07 -3.47 10.07
C LEU A 120 13.48 -3.92 9.69
N PHE A 121 13.70 -4.15 8.41
CA PHE A 121 15.00 -4.43 7.83
C PHE A 121 15.33 -3.39 6.77
N HIS A 122 16.62 -3.21 6.50
CA HIS A 122 17.08 -2.41 5.37
C HIS A 122 18.15 -3.12 4.57
N SER A 123 18.25 -2.76 3.29
CA SER A 123 19.33 -3.16 2.39
C SER A 123 19.82 -1.95 1.61
N ASP A 124 21.15 -1.80 1.52
CA ASP A 124 21.82 -0.73 0.77
C ASP A 124 22.50 -1.26 -0.52
N ASP A 125 22.25 -2.52 -0.88
CA ASP A 125 22.88 -3.20 -2.02
C ASP A 125 21.86 -3.93 -2.90
N LEU A 126 20.68 -3.32 -3.06
CA LEU A 126 19.56 -3.81 -3.86
C LEU A 126 19.06 -5.18 -3.38
N GLY A 127 18.93 -5.34 -2.06
CA GLY A 127 18.36 -6.51 -1.41
C GLY A 127 19.33 -7.69 -1.30
N ARG A 128 20.61 -7.56 -1.69
CA ARG A 128 21.53 -8.70 -1.59
C ARG A 128 21.80 -9.07 -0.14
N HIS A 129 22.02 -8.08 0.72
CA HIS A 129 22.13 -8.27 2.17
C HIS A 129 21.16 -7.36 2.91
N TRP A 130 20.61 -7.89 4.00
CA TRP A 130 19.67 -7.21 4.88
C TRP A 130 20.22 -7.11 6.29
N ALA A 131 20.01 -5.95 6.91
CA ALA A 131 20.28 -5.71 8.30
C ALA A 131 19.00 -5.31 9.03
N GLU A 132 18.74 -5.96 10.17
CA GLU A 132 17.64 -5.57 11.05
C GLU A 132 17.86 -4.16 11.59
N VAL A 133 16.76 -3.41 11.76
CA VAL A 133 16.67 -2.13 12.44
C VAL A 133 16.01 -2.36 13.81
N PRO A 134 16.76 -2.83 14.83
CA PRO A 134 16.17 -3.19 16.13
C PRO A 134 15.60 -1.99 16.89
N ALA A 135 16.03 -0.77 16.53
CA ALA A 135 15.54 0.47 17.11
C ALA A 135 14.03 0.68 16.96
N LEU A 136 13.39 0.04 15.96
CA LEU A 136 11.92 0.07 15.84
C LEU A 136 11.26 -0.51 17.09
N ARG A 137 11.89 -1.51 17.73
CA ARG A 137 11.37 -2.26 18.86
C ARG A 137 12.10 -1.94 20.17
N SER A 138 12.75 -0.77 20.28
CA SER A 138 13.49 -0.40 21.49
C SER A 138 12.61 0.07 22.64
N GLY A 139 11.35 0.46 22.36
CA GLY A 139 10.35 0.85 23.35
C GLY A 139 9.52 -0.35 23.86
N ASP A 140 8.44 -0.07 24.61
CA ASP A 140 7.49 -1.11 25.02
C ASP A 140 6.60 -1.53 23.83
N THR A 141 6.81 -2.74 23.34
CA THR A 141 6.03 -3.35 22.25
C THR A 141 5.09 -4.44 22.75
N SER A 142 4.88 -4.58 24.07
CA SER A 142 4.12 -5.70 24.65
C SER A 142 2.63 -5.68 24.28
N HIS A 143 2.10 -4.52 23.92
CA HIS A 143 0.71 -4.32 23.48
C HIS A 143 0.51 -4.55 21.98
N TRP A 144 1.58 -4.62 21.18
CA TRP A 144 1.49 -4.79 19.72
C TRP A 144 0.87 -6.15 19.39
N ARG A 145 -0.41 -6.14 19.00
CA ARG A 145 -1.17 -7.37 18.80
C ARG A 145 -2.31 -7.20 17.82
N PHE A 146 -2.24 -7.90 16.69
CA PHE A 146 -3.35 -7.95 15.75
C PHE A 146 -4.55 -8.74 16.33
N PRO A 147 -5.81 -8.28 16.16
CA PRO A 147 -6.97 -8.96 16.71
C PRO A 147 -7.19 -10.38 16.16
N ALA A 148 -6.90 -10.62 14.88
CA ALA A 148 -7.10 -11.95 14.29
C ALA A 148 -5.93 -12.90 14.60
N PRO A 149 -6.17 -14.22 14.71
CA PRO A 149 -5.09 -15.20 14.78
C PRO A 149 -4.10 -15.03 13.60
N PRO A 150 -2.78 -15.17 13.82
CA PRO A 150 -2.13 -15.68 15.03
C PRO A 150 -1.89 -14.66 16.15
N HIS A 151 -2.51 -13.47 16.09
CA HIS A 151 -2.36 -12.37 17.04
C HIS A 151 -0.97 -11.75 17.06
N VAL A 152 -0.38 -11.62 15.88
CA VAL A 152 0.96 -11.09 15.67
C VAL A 152 0.81 -9.74 14.98
N ALA A 153 1.40 -8.68 15.55
CA ALA A 153 1.44 -7.39 14.89
C ALA A 153 2.40 -7.42 13.70
N HIS A 154 2.18 -6.52 12.74
CA HIS A 154 3.01 -6.43 11.55
C HIS A 154 3.29 -4.98 11.18
N THR A 155 4.46 -4.77 10.56
CA THR A 155 4.85 -3.48 10.01
C THR A 155 4.07 -3.25 8.72
N LYS A 156 2.91 -2.59 8.89
CA LYS A 156 1.88 -2.44 7.87
C LYS A 156 2.34 -1.57 6.70
N HIS A 157 2.98 -0.45 7.03
CA HIS A 157 3.34 0.55 6.05
C HIS A 157 4.57 1.34 6.46
N ILE A 158 5.37 1.73 5.48
CA ILE A 158 6.57 2.55 5.64
C ILE A 158 6.44 3.74 4.69
N ALA A 159 6.42 4.95 5.24
CA ALA A 159 6.42 6.19 4.49
C ALA A 159 7.76 6.92 4.69
N VAL A 160 8.30 7.45 3.60
CA VAL A 160 9.56 8.21 3.58
C VAL A 160 9.22 9.68 3.36
N HIS A 161 9.84 10.58 4.13
CA HIS A 161 9.66 12.00 3.94
C HIS A 161 10.20 12.44 2.57
N PRO A 162 9.41 13.20 1.78
CA PRO A 162 9.72 13.51 0.37
C PRO A 162 11.02 14.33 0.20
N ASP A 163 11.30 15.24 1.14
CA ASP A 163 12.46 16.14 1.07
C ASP A 163 13.58 15.79 2.07
N ASP A 164 13.39 14.74 2.88
CA ASP A 164 14.37 14.33 3.89
C ASP A 164 14.44 12.81 3.94
N PRO A 165 15.36 12.18 3.19
CA PRO A 165 15.44 10.73 3.10
C PRO A 165 15.84 10.05 4.43
N GLN A 166 16.22 10.81 5.46
CA GLN A 166 16.49 10.31 6.81
C GLN A 166 15.24 10.25 7.69
N THR A 167 14.15 10.94 7.30
CA THR A 167 12.90 10.93 8.05
C THR A 167 11.98 9.82 7.54
N LEU A 168 11.62 8.90 8.43
CA LEU A 168 10.80 7.71 8.17
C LEU A 168 9.60 7.69 9.10
N PHE A 169 8.46 7.22 8.60
CA PHE A 169 7.28 6.92 9.39
C PHE A 169 6.93 5.45 9.19
N VAL A 170 6.75 4.72 10.28
CA VAL A 170 6.50 3.27 10.28
C VAL A 170 5.21 3.00 11.02
N GLY A 171 4.19 2.56 10.30
CA GLY A 171 2.89 2.18 10.85
C GLY A 171 2.90 0.72 11.27
N ILE A 172 2.56 0.47 12.53
CA ILE A 172 2.30 -0.87 13.07
C ILE A 172 0.78 -0.99 13.20
N GLU A 173 0.18 -1.98 12.51
CA GLU A 173 -1.25 -2.23 12.66
C GLU A 173 -1.51 -2.73 14.09
N GLN A 174 -2.27 -1.95 14.87
CA GLN A 174 -2.51 -2.15 16.31
C GLN A 174 -1.24 -2.00 17.16
N GLY A 175 -0.41 -1.02 16.81
CA GLY A 175 0.79 -0.65 17.58
C GLY A 175 1.23 0.82 17.41
N GLY A 176 0.50 1.60 16.61
CA GLY A 176 0.74 3.04 16.45
C GLY A 176 1.72 3.41 15.33
N LEU A 177 1.89 4.72 15.16
CA LEU A 177 2.80 5.32 14.18
C LEU A 177 4.12 5.69 14.84
N LEU A 178 5.23 5.16 14.35
CA LEU A 178 6.58 5.51 14.81
C LEU A 178 7.28 6.42 13.81
N LYS A 179 8.08 7.35 14.29
CA LYS A 179 8.89 8.27 13.49
C LYS A 179 10.37 8.14 13.81
N SER A 180 11.19 8.12 12.77
CA SER A 180 12.63 8.34 12.84
C SER A 180 12.98 9.60 12.04
N THR A 181 14.01 10.33 12.48
CA THR A 181 14.59 11.48 11.75
C THR A 181 16.09 11.29 11.50
N ASP A 182 16.58 10.06 11.65
CA ASP A 182 18.01 9.72 11.62
C ASP A 182 18.29 8.43 10.82
N ALA A 183 17.46 8.17 9.80
CA ALA A 183 17.49 7.02 8.91
C ALA A 183 17.29 5.67 9.63
N GLY A 184 16.43 5.67 10.65
CA GLY A 184 16.03 4.47 11.41
C GLY A 184 16.96 4.12 12.58
N ARG A 185 17.90 4.98 12.96
CA ARG A 185 18.79 4.69 14.12
C ARG A 185 18.04 4.83 15.44
N THR A 186 17.06 5.72 15.51
CA THR A 186 16.15 5.88 16.65
C THR A 186 14.71 6.07 16.17
N PHE A 187 13.76 5.65 17.00
CA PHE A 187 12.32 5.81 16.75
C PHE A 187 11.61 6.41 17.96
N GLN A 188 10.58 7.19 17.70
CA GLN A 188 9.65 7.72 18.69
C GLN A 188 8.22 7.43 18.25
N VAL A 189 7.36 7.01 19.18
CA VAL A 189 5.93 6.86 18.93
C VAL A 189 5.30 8.25 18.78
N ILE A 190 4.48 8.43 17.76
CA ILE A 190 3.65 9.62 17.56
C ILE A 190 2.30 9.39 18.26
N PRO A 191 1.98 10.14 19.32
CA PRO A 191 0.69 10.00 20.01
C PRO A 191 -0.42 10.79 19.31
N GLY A 192 -1.66 10.64 19.80
CA GLY A 192 -2.79 11.50 19.42
C GLY A 192 -3.67 10.97 18.28
N MET A 193 -3.43 9.75 17.83
CA MET A 193 -4.28 9.02 16.88
C MET A 193 -4.56 7.60 17.36
N ASP A 194 -5.48 6.92 16.70
CA ASP A 194 -5.74 5.50 16.91
C ASP A 194 -4.54 4.62 16.53
N GLU A 195 -4.31 3.53 17.26
CA GLU A 195 -3.13 2.67 17.11
C GLU A 195 -3.25 1.67 15.93
N ASP A 196 -4.45 1.51 15.35
CA ASP A 196 -4.70 0.65 14.19
C ASP A 196 -4.28 1.33 12.88
N VAL A 197 -2.98 1.58 12.71
CA VAL A 197 -2.44 2.36 11.58
C VAL A 197 -2.43 1.54 10.29
N HIS A 198 -3.19 1.98 9.28
CA HIS A 198 -3.27 1.30 7.97
C HIS A 198 -2.32 1.90 6.92
N ARG A 199 -2.42 3.22 6.69
CA ARG A 199 -1.62 3.93 5.67
C ARG A 199 -1.26 5.33 6.15
N THR A 200 -0.02 5.73 5.91
CA THR A 200 0.47 7.10 6.15
C THR A 200 0.79 7.74 4.82
N VAL A 201 0.26 8.94 4.59
CA VAL A 201 0.42 9.69 3.36
C VAL A 201 0.92 11.09 3.69
N ILE A 202 2.09 11.44 3.19
CA ILE A 202 2.75 12.74 3.41
C ILE A 202 2.51 13.60 2.17
N ASN A 203 2.04 14.83 2.36
CA ASN A 203 1.89 15.76 1.24
C ASN A 203 3.28 16.19 0.72
N PRO A 204 3.62 15.94 -0.56
CA PRO A 204 4.94 16.22 -1.12
C PRO A 204 5.22 17.71 -1.34
N LEU A 205 4.19 18.56 -1.29
CA LEU A 205 4.33 20.03 -1.42
C LEU A 205 4.27 20.75 -0.08
N ASN A 206 3.84 20.06 0.97
CA ASN A 206 3.83 20.55 2.35
C ASN A 206 3.94 19.36 3.32
N PRO A 207 5.16 18.88 3.63
CA PRO A 207 5.34 17.67 4.44
C PRO A 207 4.82 17.73 5.88
N ASP A 208 4.54 18.94 6.39
CA ASP A 208 3.85 19.10 7.69
C ASP A 208 2.38 18.65 7.62
N LEU A 209 1.77 18.62 6.42
CA LEU A 209 0.44 18.08 6.18
C LEU A 209 0.53 16.58 5.88
N MET A 210 0.05 15.77 6.83
CA MET A 210 0.01 14.31 6.67
C MET A 210 -1.37 13.75 7.00
N TYR A 211 -1.67 12.60 6.41
CA TYR A 211 -2.91 11.86 6.57
C TYR A 211 -2.59 10.44 7.02
N VAL A 212 -3.38 9.91 7.95
CA VAL A 212 -3.28 8.53 8.42
C VAL A 212 -4.65 7.89 8.39
N THR A 213 -4.80 6.80 7.63
CA THR A 213 -6.00 5.95 7.72
C THR A 213 -5.82 4.93 8.84
N THR A 214 -6.89 4.69 9.60
CA THR A 214 -6.90 3.77 10.74
C THR A 214 -8.18 2.93 10.80
N GLY A 215 -8.25 2.01 11.75
CA GLY A 215 -9.44 1.19 12.02
C GLY A 215 -10.70 1.95 12.43
N VAL A 216 -10.56 3.24 12.76
CA VAL A 216 -11.65 4.10 13.23
C VAL A 216 -11.85 5.38 12.41
N GLY A 217 -11.21 5.47 11.23
CA GLY A 217 -11.35 6.60 10.33
C GLY A 217 -10.02 7.16 9.86
N MET A 218 -9.98 8.47 9.59
CA MET A 218 -8.79 9.14 9.07
C MET A 218 -8.40 10.29 9.98
N TYR A 219 -7.12 10.36 10.31
CA TYR A 219 -6.51 11.44 11.07
C TYR A 219 -5.67 12.34 10.15
N VAL A 220 -5.64 13.63 10.45
CA VAL A 220 -4.88 14.65 9.71
C VAL A 220 -4.05 15.46 10.70
N THR A 221 -2.81 15.76 10.32
CA THR A 221 -1.93 16.71 11.02
C THR A 221 -1.52 17.80 10.04
N ALA A 222 -1.32 19.02 10.54
CA ALA A 222 -0.81 20.16 9.77
C ALA A 222 0.53 20.70 10.34
N ASP A 223 1.15 19.97 11.27
CA ASP A 223 2.36 20.38 11.99
C ASP A 223 3.42 19.27 12.10
N GLY A 224 3.41 18.33 11.13
CA GLY A 224 4.40 17.26 11.01
C GLY A 224 4.22 16.14 12.04
N GLY A 225 2.99 15.96 12.53
CA GLY A 225 2.58 14.90 13.44
C GLY A 225 2.64 15.28 14.92
N LYS A 226 2.71 16.56 15.27
CA LYS A 226 2.71 17.00 16.69
C LYS A 226 1.29 17.01 17.25
N THR A 227 0.31 17.43 16.44
CA THR A 227 -1.11 17.39 16.77
C THR A 227 -1.91 16.75 15.64
N TRP A 228 -2.99 16.06 16.00
CA TRP A 228 -3.83 15.30 15.08
C TRP A 228 -5.30 15.63 15.27
N GLU A 229 -6.03 15.69 14.17
CA GLU A 229 -7.47 15.86 14.08
C GLU A 229 -8.08 14.61 13.44
N GLN A 230 -9.04 13.96 14.10
CA GLN A 230 -9.83 12.91 13.46
C GLN A 230 -10.82 13.54 12.47
N ARG A 231 -10.52 13.44 11.17
CA ARG A 231 -11.29 14.06 10.09
C ARG A 231 -12.50 13.23 9.69
N THR A 232 -12.44 11.92 9.85
CA THR A 232 -13.56 11.01 9.58
C THR A 232 -13.68 9.97 10.70
N ASP A 233 -14.89 9.48 10.92
CA ASP A 233 -15.19 8.40 11.88
C ASP A 233 -15.77 7.16 11.18
N GLN A 234 -16.17 6.17 11.96
CA GLN A 234 -16.74 4.91 11.46
C GLN A 234 -18.14 5.05 10.81
N GLN A 235 -18.80 6.20 10.98
CA GLN A 235 -20.11 6.50 10.40
C GLN A 235 -20.00 7.39 9.15
N HIS A 236 -18.80 7.88 8.84
CA HIS A 236 -18.56 8.80 7.75
C HIS A 236 -18.95 8.18 6.39
N PRO A 237 -19.56 8.95 5.46
CA PRO A 237 -20.01 8.43 4.16
C PRO A 237 -18.93 7.81 3.27
N ILE A 238 -17.64 8.06 3.56
CA ILE A 238 -16.53 7.39 2.84
C ILE A 238 -16.48 5.89 3.11
N GLY A 239 -17.09 5.41 4.20
CA GLY A 239 -16.96 4.05 4.73
C GLY A 239 -16.30 4.07 6.12
N GLY A 240 -16.67 3.13 6.98
CA GLY A 240 -16.23 3.11 8.37
C GLY A 240 -14.84 2.53 8.61
N TYR A 241 -14.22 1.94 7.59
CA TYR A 241 -12.89 1.33 7.67
C TYR A 241 -12.05 1.75 6.44
N PRO A 242 -11.50 2.97 6.43
CA PRO A 242 -10.62 3.44 5.37
C PRO A 242 -9.26 2.76 5.48
N ASP A 243 -8.70 2.38 4.33
CA ASP A 243 -7.47 1.61 4.30
C ASP A 243 -6.48 2.21 3.32
N LEU A 244 -6.87 2.24 2.05
CA LEU A 244 -6.02 2.73 0.97
C LEU A 244 -6.28 4.22 0.75
N LEU A 245 -5.22 5.03 0.84
CA LEU A 245 -5.25 6.46 0.57
C LEU A 245 -4.14 6.84 -0.41
N VAL A 246 -4.50 7.57 -1.45
CA VAL A 246 -3.55 8.14 -2.43
C VAL A 246 -3.89 9.61 -2.68
N HIS A 247 -2.87 10.42 -2.99
CA HIS A 247 -3.02 11.80 -3.45
C HIS A 247 -2.31 11.98 -4.79
N HIS A 248 -2.72 12.98 -5.57
CA HIS A 248 -2.00 13.33 -6.79
C HIS A 248 -0.68 14.06 -6.45
N PRO A 249 0.50 13.60 -6.93
CA PRO A 249 1.80 14.08 -6.46
C PRO A 249 2.09 15.55 -6.77
N ARG A 250 1.47 16.12 -7.81
CA ARG A 250 1.59 17.55 -8.16
C ARG A 250 0.38 18.39 -7.75
N GLN A 251 -0.67 17.74 -7.23
CA GLN A 251 -1.95 18.37 -6.86
C GLN A 251 -2.50 17.66 -5.62
N PRO A 252 -1.82 17.75 -4.47
CA PRO A 252 -2.08 16.91 -3.30
C PRO A 252 -3.47 17.12 -2.67
N GLN A 253 -4.19 18.18 -3.04
CA GLN A 253 -5.60 18.37 -2.69
C GLN A 253 -6.54 17.34 -3.35
N LEU A 254 -6.11 16.76 -4.48
CA LEU A 254 -6.84 15.71 -5.17
C LEU A 254 -6.45 14.36 -4.57
N MET A 255 -7.39 13.73 -3.89
CA MET A 255 -7.16 12.51 -3.11
C MET A 255 -8.22 11.46 -3.40
N PHE A 256 -7.86 10.20 -3.23
CA PHE A 256 -8.75 9.06 -3.36
C PHE A 256 -8.55 8.13 -2.18
N VAL A 257 -9.65 7.68 -1.60
CA VAL A 257 -9.65 6.70 -0.51
C VAL A 257 -10.52 5.51 -0.92
N ALA A 258 -10.04 4.29 -0.69
CA ALA A 258 -10.91 3.12 -0.64
C ALA A 258 -11.14 2.71 0.80
N SER A 259 -12.41 2.48 1.10
CA SER A 259 -12.86 2.10 2.44
C SER A 259 -13.89 1.00 2.35
N ALA A 260 -13.83 0.08 3.32
CA ALA A 260 -14.93 -0.83 3.60
C ALA A 260 -15.95 -0.16 4.54
N GLU A 261 -17.13 -0.75 4.64
CA GLU A 261 -18.17 -0.32 5.57
C GLU A 261 -17.76 -0.57 7.03
N LYS A 262 -17.13 -1.72 7.29
CA LYS A 262 -16.66 -2.18 8.60
C LYS A 262 -15.32 -2.91 8.41
N GLY A 263 -14.62 -3.22 9.51
CA GLY A 263 -13.33 -3.92 9.46
C GLY A 263 -13.41 -5.42 9.14
N PRO A 264 -12.27 -6.08 8.89
CA PRO A 264 -12.18 -7.47 8.41
C PRO A 264 -12.97 -8.49 9.24
N GLY A 265 -13.08 -8.27 10.55
CA GLY A 265 -13.84 -9.16 11.44
C GLY A 265 -15.30 -9.35 11.04
N SER A 266 -15.96 -8.33 10.46
CA SER A 266 -17.32 -8.47 9.94
C SER A 266 -17.35 -9.13 8.56
N TRP A 267 -16.31 -8.95 7.74
CA TRP A 267 -16.26 -9.57 6.40
C TRP A 267 -16.29 -11.09 6.50
N PHE A 268 -15.61 -11.67 7.48
CA PHE A 268 -15.61 -13.12 7.73
C PHE A 268 -16.97 -13.65 8.23
N GLN A 269 -17.83 -12.79 8.77
CA GLN A 269 -19.16 -13.16 9.28
C GLN A 269 -20.23 -12.97 8.21
N ASP A 270 -20.20 -11.80 7.55
CA ASP A 270 -21.23 -11.34 6.63
C ASP A 270 -20.91 -11.69 5.18
N HIS A 271 -19.68 -12.12 4.90
CA HIS A 271 -19.13 -12.30 3.56
C HIS A 271 -19.28 -11.05 2.67
N TYR A 272 -19.16 -9.87 3.30
CA TYR A 272 -19.44 -8.57 2.70
C TYR A 272 -18.61 -7.45 3.36
N ALA A 273 -17.88 -6.70 2.54
CA ALA A 273 -17.10 -5.53 2.95
C ALA A 273 -17.84 -4.21 2.73
N GLY A 274 -18.73 -4.14 1.74
CA GLY A 274 -19.42 -2.89 1.38
C GLY A 274 -18.46 -1.80 0.93
N SER A 275 -17.49 -2.14 0.09
CA SER A 275 -16.41 -1.21 -0.27
C SER A 275 -16.83 -0.15 -1.28
N ARG A 276 -16.17 1.00 -1.19
CA ARG A 276 -16.36 2.15 -2.08
C ARG A 276 -15.05 2.91 -2.26
N ILE A 277 -14.91 3.60 -3.39
CA ILE A 277 -13.87 4.60 -3.61
C ILE A 277 -14.52 5.98 -3.45
N SER A 278 -13.88 6.87 -2.71
CA SER A 278 -14.30 8.27 -2.59
C SER A 278 -13.18 9.20 -3.04
N ARG A 279 -13.56 10.32 -3.65
CA ARG A 279 -12.67 11.37 -4.17
C ARG A 279 -12.82 12.64 -3.33
N SER A 280 -11.70 13.28 -3.05
CA SER A 280 -11.64 14.65 -2.51
C SER A 280 -10.88 15.54 -3.48
N ALA A 281 -11.29 16.81 -3.59
CA ALA A 281 -10.62 17.83 -4.39
C ALA A 281 -10.10 19.00 -3.54
N ASP A 282 -10.21 18.91 -2.21
CA ASP A 282 -9.89 19.97 -1.25
C ASP A 282 -8.95 19.49 -0.13
N GLY A 283 -8.20 18.41 -0.37
CA GLY A 283 -7.24 17.87 0.59
C GLY A 283 -7.90 17.10 1.73
N GLY A 284 -8.95 16.35 1.42
CA GLY A 284 -9.66 15.49 2.36
C GLY A 284 -10.62 16.22 3.31
N GLN A 285 -10.99 17.48 3.03
CA GLN A 285 -11.98 18.21 3.81
C GLN A 285 -13.39 17.72 3.48
N THR A 286 -13.68 17.53 2.19
CA THR A 286 -14.92 16.92 1.71
C THR A 286 -14.64 15.75 0.79
N TRP A 287 -15.58 14.80 0.77
CA TRP A 287 -15.47 13.57 0.02
C TRP A 287 -16.75 13.27 -0.74
N GLN A 288 -16.59 12.78 -1.96
CA GLN A 288 -17.69 12.33 -2.81
C GLN A 288 -17.43 10.89 -3.23
N ALA A 289 -18.41 10.01 -2.99
CA ALA A 289 -18.33 8.63 -3.45
C ALA A 289 -18.28 8.60 -4.99
N VAL A 290 -17.31 7.87 -5.54
CA VAL A 290 -17.19 7.67 -6.99
C VAL A 290 -18.24 6.65 -7.43
N ARG A 291 -19.10 7.05 -8.35
CA ARG A 291 -20.22 6.23 -8.84
C ARG A 291 -20.07 5.82 -10.31
N HIS A 292 -19.48 6.67 -11.12
CA HIS A 292 -19.35 6.41 -12.56
C HIS A 292 -18.41 5.23 -12.80
N GLY A 293 -18.95 4.17 -13.38
CA GLY A 293 -18.22 2.94 -13.64
C GLY A 293 -18.36 1.86 -12.58
N PHE A 294 -18.81 2.21 -11.38
CA PHE A 294 -19.14 1.24 -10.34
C PHE A 294 -20.61 0.83 -10.40
N PRO A 295 -20.97 -0.35 -9.86
CA PRO A 295 -22.37 -0.70 -9.64
C PRO A 295 -23.07 0.33 -8.73
N ASP A 296 -24.40 0.48 -8.86
CA ASP A 296 -25.23 1.37 -8.01
C ASP A 296 -25.30 0.96 -6.52
N ARG A 297 -24.52 -0.04 -6.12
CA ARG A 297 -24.41 -0.58 -4.76
C ARG A 297 -22.94 -0.73 -4.36
N PRO A 298 -22.60 -0.63 -3.06
CA PRO A 298 -21.25 -0.92 -2.61
C PRO A 298 -20.78 -2.33 -3.02
N LEU A 299 -19.48 -2.49 -3.22
CA LEU A 299 -18.90 -3.76 -3.62
C LEU A 299 -18.92 -4.75 -2.45
N ARG A 300 -19.26 -6.01 -2.73
CA ARG A 300 -19.20 -7.08 -1.73
C ARG A 300 -17.78 -7.30 -1.20
N THR A 301 -16.77 -7.09 -2.03
CA THR A 301 -15.36 -7.37 -1.75
C THR A 301 -14.61 -6.15 -1.22
N ALA A 302 -13.48 -6.36 -0.55
CA ALA A 302 -12.56 -5.31 -0.11
C ALA A 302 -11.66 -4.85 -1.27
N PHE A 303 -11.35 -3.55 -1.35
CA PHE A 303 -10.16 -3.10 -2.08
C PHE A 303 -8.95 -3.31 -1.19
N GLU A 304 -7.93 -3.98 -1.71
CA GLU A 304 -6.74 -4.37 -0.95
C GLU A 304 -5.46 -3.74 -1.51
N ALA A 305 -5.48 -3.23 -2.73
CA ALA A 305 -4.41 -2.42 -3.29
C ALA A 305 -4.96 -1.25 -4.10
N MET A 306 -4.26 -0.11 -4.07
CA MET A 306 -4.57 1.05 -4.90
C MET A 306 -3.30 1.82 -5.23
N CYS A 307 -3.13 2.27 -6.47
CA CYS A 307 -2.04 3.15 -6.83
C CYS A 307 -2.45 4.23 -7.82
N LEU A 308 -1.66 5.31 -7.88
CA LEU A 308 -1.76 6.40 -8.84
C LEU A 308 -0.45 6.47 -9.64
N GLU A 309 -0.57 6.56 -10.97
CA GLU A 309 0.53 6.91 -11.86
C GLU A 309 0.31 8.31 -12.44
N ASP A 310 1.26 9.21 -12.23
CA ASP A 310 1.32 10.52 -12.85
C ASP A 310 2.37 10.55 -13.97
N TRP A 311 1.96 10.75 -15.23
CA TRP A 311 2.87 10.84 -16.38
C TRP A 311 3.04 12.25 -16.96
N GLY A 312 2.71 13.28 -16.18
CA GLY A 312 2.92 14.67 -16.60
C GLY A 312 1.69 15.30 -17.27
N GLU A 313 1.16 14.69 -18.33
CA GLU A 313 -0.01 15.22 -19.06
C GLU A 313 -1.34 14.85 -18.41
N SER A 314 -1.41 13.68 -17.77
CA SER A 314 -2.58 13.18 -17.03
C SER A 314 -2.10 12.10 -16.03
N PHE A 315 -3.03 11.44 -15.37
CA PHE A 315 -2.74 10.36 -14.43
C PHE A 315 -3.78 9.24 -14.51
N SER A 316 -3.37 8.04 -14.06
CA SER A 316 -4.20 6.84 -13.95
C SER A 316 -4.30 6.45 -12.49
N LEU A 317 -5.44 5.88 -12.12
CA LEU A 317 -5.65 5.21 -10.85
C LEU A 317 -5.95 3.74 -11.09
N PHE A 318 -5.42 2.88 -10.24
CA PHE A 318 -5.74 1.45 -10.20
C PHE A 318 -6.20 1.06 -8.81
N GLY A 319 -7.17 0.16 -8.73
CA GLY A 319 -7.61 -0.48 -7.50
C GLY A 319 -7.80 -1.97 -7.73
N ALA A 320 -7.32 -2.82 -6.83
CA ALA A 320 -7.52 -4.27 -6.92
C ALA A 320 -8.21 -4.83 -5.67
N THR A 321 -9.01 -5.87 -5.86
CA THR A 321 -9.90 -6.41 -4.83
C THR A 321 -9.43 -7.75 -4.26
N ALA A 322 -9.98 -8.08 -3.09
CA ALA A 322 -9.84 -9.37 -2.42
C ALA A 322 -10.48 -10.55 -3.18
N THR A 323 -11.07 -10.31 -4.35
CA THR A 323 -11.69 -11.31 -5.23
C THR A 323 -11.10 -11.33 -6.64
N GLY A 324 -10.07 -10.52 -6.92
CA GLY A 324 -9.30 -10.60 -8.15
C GLY A 324 -9.81 -9.75 -9.31
N GLU A 325 -10.64 -8.74 -9.03
CA GLU A 325 -10.96 -7.68 -9.96
C GLU A 325 -9.92 -6.55 -9.88
N VAL A 326 -9.55 -6.00 -11.03
CA VAL A 326 -8.73 -4.79 -11.15
C VAL A 326 -9.54 -3.71 -11.86
N TRP A 327 -9.65 -2.57 -11.20
CA TRP A 327 -10.36 -1.39 -11.63
C TRP A 327 -9.36 -0.30 -12.02
N CYS A 328 -9.66 0.45 -13.07
CA CYS A 328 -8.82 1.53 -13.57
C CYS A 328 -9.66 2.77 -13.85
N SER A 329 -9.10 3.94 -13.56
CA SER A 329 -9.53 5.22 -14.12
C SER A 329 -8.36 5.87 -14.84
N ASP A 330 -8.60 6.37 -16.04
CA ASP A 330 -7.59 6.95 -16.94
C ASP A 330 -7.88 8.44 -17.26
N ASP A 331 -8.89 9.01 -16.60
CA ASP A 331 -9.43 10.36 -16.81
C ASP A 331 -9.45 11.16 -15.50
N GLY A 332 -8.48 10.91 -14.65
CA GLY A 332 -8.30 11.66 -13.42
C GLY A 332 -9.26 11.25 -12.29
N GLY A 333 -9.74 10.00 -12.30
CA GLY A 333 -10.60 9.44 -11.27
C GLY A 333 -12.09 9.75 -11.46
N GLU A 334 -12.49 10.30 -12.60
CA GLU A 334 -13.89 10.64 -12.91
C GLU A 334 -14.69 9.40 -13.30
N HIS A 335 -14.15 8.56 -14.19
CA HIS A 335 -14.78 7.31 -14.60
C HIS A 335 -13.87 6.12 -14.30
N TRP A 336 -14.45 5.09 -13.70
CA TRP A 336 -13.77 3.83 -13.45
C TRP A 336 -14.29 2.74 -14.36
N SER A 337 -13.48 1.71 -14.58
CA SER A 337 -13.91 0.51 -15.27
C SER A 337 -13.17 -0.69 -14.71
N GLU A 338 -13.86 -1.82 -14.62
CA GLU A 338 -13.19 -3.10 -14.43
C GLU A 338 -12.40 -3.40 -15.71
N VAL A 339 -11.08 -3.36 -15.60
CA VAL A 339 -10.17 -3.61 -16.74
C VAL A 339 -9.71 -5.05 -16.81
N LEU A 340 -9.82 -5.78 -15.71
CA LEU A 340 -9.53 -7.20 -15.65
C LEU A 340 -10.28 -7.85 -14.48
N SER A 341 -10.73 -9.08 -14.67
CA SER A 341 -11.31 -9.92 -13.63
C SER A 341 -10.84 -11.37 -13.78
N GLY A 342 -11.08 -12.18 -12.75
CA GLY A 342 -10.61 -13.57 -12.70
C GLY A 342 -9.11 -13.69 -12.42
N LEU A 343 -8.47 -12.63 -11.90
CA LEU A 343 -7.16 -12.81 -11.28
C LEU A 343 -7.29 -13.60 -9.98
N PRO A 344 -6.20 -14.25 -9.53
CA PRO A 344 -6.12 -14.64 -8.14
C PRO A 344 -6.30 -13.40 -7.25
N PRO A 345 -6.96 -13.52 -6.09
CA PRO A 345 -7.17 -12.43 -5.15
C PRO A 345 -5.92 -11.56 -4.89
N VAL A 346 -6.11 -10.25 -4.82
CA VAL A 346 -5.14 -9.33 -4.21
C VAL A 346 -5.52 -9.18 -2.75
N SER A 347 -4.66 -9.58 -1.83
CA SER A 347 -5.08 -9.72 -0.43
C SER A 347 -3.96 -9.56 0.57
N LYS A 348 -4.31 -8.97 1.71
CA LYS A 348 -3.52 -8.98 2.94
C LYS A 348 -3.78 -10.26 3.71
N GLY A 349 -2.75 -11.10 3.85
CA GLY A 349 -2.86 -12.38 4.56
C GLY A 349 -4.14 -13.15 4.14
N PRO A 350 -4.98 -13.57 5.10
CA PRO A 350 -6.15 -14.39 4.80
C PRO A 350 -7.40 -13.61 4.38
N HIS A 351 -7.38 -12.29 4.19
CA HIS A 351 -8.62 -11.49 3.96
C HIS A 351 -9.49 -12.01 2.81
N TYR A 352 -8.89 -12.50 1.71
CA TYR A 352 -9.61 -13.07 0.57
C TYR A 352 -10.56 -14.21 0.95
N ARG A 353 -10.24 -14.95 2.02
CA ARG A 353 -11.05 -16.08 2.50
C ARG A 353 -12.42 -15.62 3.02
N ALA A 354 -12.57 -14.36 3.42
CA ALA A 354 -13.85 -13.79 3.78
C ALA A 354 -14.85 -13.77 2.62
N PHE A 355 -14.38 -13.82 1.37
CA PHE A 355 -15.23 -13.68 0.18
C PHE A 355 -15.30 -14.94 -0.69
N ALA A 356 -14.52 -15.97 -0.36
CA ALA A 356 -14.62 -17.29 -0.98
C ALA A 356 -16.06 -17.80 -0.88
N ALA A 357 -16.53 -18.52 -1.91
CA ALA A 357 -17.86 -19.12 -1.87
C ALA A 357 -17.93 -20.10 -0.69
N ALA A 358 -18.90 -19.87 0.20
CA ALA A 358 -19.18 -20.73 1.34
C ALA A 358 -19.63 -22.13 0.92
#